data_AF-A0A9D9GRZ0-F1
#
_entry.id   AF-A0A9D9GRZ0-F1
#
_cell.length_a   1.000
_cell.length_b   1.000
_cell.length_c   1.000
_cell.angle_alpha   90.00
_cell.angle_beta   90.00
_cell.angle_gamma   90.00
#
_symmetry.space_group_name_H-M   'P 1'
#
loop_
_entity.id
_entity.type
_entity.pdbx_description
1 polymer ?
#
loop_
_entity_poly.entity_id
_entity_poly.type
_entity_poly.pdbx_seq_one_letter_code
_entity_poly.pdbx_strand_id
1 'polypeptide(L)'
;MHIHKSLHWIFWIIGIIVVFFAGFYIGTLDADAHEIKITSQCTGIGVAKSFSSNYESVNGTVIRDETERSESYTARCLCFASDATHKNIWVDTVEFSGESSESVQSLCNSDCQKLCEGRLANFTFAE
;
A
#
# COMPACT_ATOMS: atom_id res chain seq x y z
N MET A 1 59.19 -11.70 -1.65
CA MET A 1 58.46 -12.99 -1.75
C MET A 1 57.54 -13.13 -0.54
N HIS A 2 56.45 -12.35 -0.51
CA HIS A 2 55.52 -12.29 0.64
C HIS A 2 54.04 -12.25 0.20
N ILE A 3 53.77 -12.44 -1.10
CA ILE A 3 52.43 -12.27 -1.70
C ILE A 3 51.61 -13.55 -1.59
N HIS A 4 52.25 -14.73 -1.59
CA HIS A 4 51.54 -16.02 -1.59
C HIS A 4 50.85 -16.37 -0.27
N LYS A 5 51.36 -15.86 0.88
CA LYS A 5 50.80 -16.18 2.21
C LYS A 5 49.51 -15.40 2.50
N SER A 6 49.41 -14.16 2.04
CA SER A 6 48.22 -13.32 2.22
C SER A 6 47.03 -13.79 1.38
N LEU A 7 47.29 -14.29 0.17
CA LEU A 7 46.22 -14.73 -0.73
C LEU A 7 45.48 -15.97 -0.17
N HIS A 8 46.20 -16.90 0.45
CA HIS A 8 45.61 -18.09 1.05
C HIS A 8 44.72 -17.76 2.26
N TRP A 9 45.07 -16.72 3.03
CA TRP A 9 44.28 -16.27 4.18
C TRP A 9 42.97 -15.59 3.75
N ILE A 10 43.01 -14.83 2.65
CA ILE A 10 41.82 -14.21 2.04
C ILE A 10 40.84 -15.27 1.55
N PHE A 11 41.32 -16.32 0.88
CA PHE A 11 40.44 -17.40 0.41
C PHE A 11 39.77 -18.17 1.57
N TRP A 12 40.46 -18.35 2.70
CA TRP A 12 39.88 -18.98 3.88
C TRP A 12 38.78 -18.13 4.53
N ILE A 13 38.95 -16.81 4.61
CA ILE A 13 37.92 -15.90 5.13
C ILE A 13 36.69 -15.89 4.22
N ILE A 14 36.88 -15.84 2.90
CA ILE A 14 35.77 -15.89 1.94
C ILE A 14 35.01 -17.22 2.08
N GLY A 15 35.70 -18.35 2.24
CA GLY A 15 35.06 -19.65 2.45
C GLY A 15 34.16 -19.68 3.70
N ILE A 16 34.63 -19.14 4.82
CA ILE A 16 33.84 -19.08 6.07
C ILE A 16 32.62 -18.17 5.91
N ILE A 17 32.77 -17.02 5.25
CA ILE A 17 31.66 -16.10 4.99
C ILE A 17 30.60 -16.78 4.12
N VAL A 18 30.98 -17.46 3.04
CA VAL A 18 30.03 -18.16 2.16
C VAL A 18 29.27 -19.26 2.91
N VAL A 19 29.93 -20.02 3.79
CA VAL A 19 29.26 -21.05 4.61
C VAL A 19 28.30 -20.44 5.63
N PHE A 20 28.67 -19.33 6.28
CA PHE A 20 27.79 -18.61 7.20
C PHE A 20 26.55 -18.05 6.50
N PHE A 21 26.71 -17.45 5.31
CA PHE A 21 25.57 -16.93 4.55
C PHE A 21 24.71 -18.03 3.93
N ALA A 22 25.30 -19.15 3.51
CA ALA A 22 24.53 -20.30 3.02
C ALA A 22 23.70 -20.96 4.13
N GLY A 23 24.25 -21.07 5.35
CA GLY A 23 23.52 -21.56 6.52
C GLY A 23 22.36 -20.65 6.95
N PHE A 24 22.51 -19.33 6.78
CA PHE A 24 21.45 -18.37 7.05
C PHE A 24 20.34 -18.39 5.99
N TYR A 25 20.68 -18.66 4.71
CA TYR A 25 19.72 -18.64 3.61
C TYR A 25 18.83 -19.91 3.55
N ILE A 26 19.32 -21.05 4.04
CA ILE A 26 18.53 -22.31 4.04
C ILE A 26 17.53 -22.34 5.22
N GLY A 27 17.79 -21.60 6.30
CA GLY A 27 16.92 -21.56 7.48
C GLY A 27 15.66 -20.70 7.34
N THR A 28 15.56 -19.85 6.31
CA THR A 28 14.46 -18.89 6.14
C THR A 28 13.56 -19.16 4.93
N LEU A 29 13.78 -20.25 4.18
CA LEU A 29 13.00 -20.52 2.96
C LEU A 29 11.79 -21.45 3.16
N ASP A 30 11.65 -22.11 4.31
CA ASP A 30 10.55 -23.06 4.57
C ASP A 30 9.54 -22.61 5.64
N ALA A 31 9.81 -21.54 6.40
CA ALA A 31 8.88 -21.06 7.42
C ALA A 31 7.75 -20.17 6.86
N ASP A 32 7.98 -19.50 5.72
CA ASP A 32 7.07 -18.47 5.19
C ASP A 32 6.18 -18.95 4.04
N ALA A 33 6.24 -20.24 3.66
CA ALA A 33 5.45 -20.77 2.55
C ALA A 33 3.92 -20.72 2.78
N HIS A 34 3.50 -20.53 4.04
CA HIS A 34 2.11 -20.39 4.44
C HIS A 34 1.75 -19.00 4.99
N GLU A 35 2.68 -18.04 5.00
CA GLU A 35 2.37 -16.69 5.48
C GLU A 35 1.75 -15.87 4.34
N ILE A 36 0.52 -15.41 4.54
CA ILE A 36 -0.15 -14.52 3.60
C ILE A 36 0.46 -13.13 3.74
N LYS A 37 1.16 -12.71 2.70
CA LYS A 37 1.70 -11.35 2.59
C LYS A 37 0.62 -10.40 2.10
N ILE A 38 0.31 -9.39 2.89
CA ILE A 38 -0.61 -8.30 2.52
C ILE A 38 0.20 -7.12 1.99
N THR A 39 -0.14 -6.63 0.81
CA THR A 39 0.44 -5.40 0.24
C THR A 39 -0.67 -4.44 -0.15
N SER A 40 -0.31 -3.16 -0.30
CA SER A 40 -1.28 -2.11 -0.57
C SER A 40 -0.77 -1.14 -1.64
N GLN A 41 -1.70 -0.55 -2.40
CA GLN A 41 -1.38 0.46 -3.41
C GLN A 41 -2.39 1.61 -3.37
N CYS A 42 -1.88 2.84 -3.22
CA CYS A 42 -2.69 4.04 -3.37
C CYS A 42 -3.00 4.31 -4.86
N THR A 43 -4.27 4.54 -5.19
CA THR A 43 -4.74 4.85 -6.54
C THR A 43 -5.90 5.84 -6.52
N GLY A 44 -6.12 6.51 -7.66
CA GLY A 44 -7.35 7.26 -7.94
C GLY A 44 -7.60 8.45 -7.00
N ILE A 45 -6.65 9.38 -6.89
CA ILE A 45 -6.90 10.67 -6.24
C ILE A 45 -7.88 11.47 -7.12
N GLY A 46 -9.13 11.55 -6.69
CA GLY A 46 -10.24 12.20 -7.40
C GLY A 46 -10.84 13.35 -6.60
N VAL A 47 -11.57 14.22 -7.29
CA VAL A 47 -12.33 15.32 -6.68
C VAL A 47 -13.80 15.14 -7.02
N ALA A 48 -14.64 15.00 -6.00
CA ALA A 48 -16.09 15.08 -6.12
C ALA A 48 -16.52 16.50 -5.78
N LYS A 49 -17.01 17.25 -6.78
CA LYS A 49 -17.60 18.57 -6.58
C LYS A 49 -19.12 18.42 -6.50
N SER A 50 -19.72 18.85 -5.40
CA SER A 50 -21.18 18.99 -5.32
C SER A 50 -21.59 20.43 -5.59
N PHE A 51 -22.65 20.61 -6.37
CA PHE A 51 -23.24 21.91 -6.63
C PHE A 51 -24.68 21.89 -6.10
N SER A 52 -25.05 22.84 -5.25
CA SER A 52 -26.44 23.06 -4.86
C SER A 52 -26.90 24.40 -5.41
N SER A 53 -27.94 24.40 -6.24
CA SER A 53 -28.64 25.63 -6.61
C SER A 53 -29.89 25.78 -5.76
N ASN A 54 -29.98 26.89 -5.03
CA ASN A 54 -31.23 27.30 -4.41
C ASN A 54 -31.92 28.33 -5.32
N TYR A 55 -33.24 28.29 -5.35
CA TYR A 55 -34.06 29.25 -6.09
C TYR A 55 -34.88 30.04 -5.09
N GLU A 56 -34.66 31.35 -5.02
CA GLU A 56 -35.48 32.26 -4.22
C GLU A 56 -36.34 33.14 -5.13
N SER A 57 -37.58 33.43 -4.72
CA SER A 57 -38.43 34.39 -5.43
C SER A 57 -38.46 35.71 -4.67
N VAL A 58 -37.92 36.76 -5.29
CA VAL A 58 -37.96 38.13 -4.76
C VAL A 58 -38.77 38.98 -5.74
N ASN A 59 -39.88 39.56 -5.28
CA ASN A 59 -40.78 40.39 -6.10
C ASN A 59 -41.23 39.72 -7.41
N GLY A 60 -41.50 38.41 -7.40
CA GLY A 60 -41.95 37.66 -8.58
C GLY A 60 -40.85 37.30 -9.58
N THR A 61 -39.59 37.68 -9.30
CA THR A 61 -38.41 37.24 -10.06
C THR A 61 -37.78 36.05 -9.35
N VAL A 62 -37.53 34.96 -10.08
CA VAL A 62 -36.77 33.80 -9.56
C VAL A 62 -35.29 34.10 -9.69
N ILE A 63 -34.59 34.19 -8.57
CA ILE A 63 -33.14 34.38 -8.49
C ILE A 63 -32.52 33.02 -8.21
N ARG A 64 -31.56 32.61 -9.05
CA ARG A 64 -30.74 31.40 -8.85
C ARG A 64 -29.56 31.78 -7.97
N ASP A 65 -29.51 31.27 -6.76
CA ASP A 65 -28.34 31.38 -5.88
C ASP A 65 -27.46 30.14 -6.09
N GLU A 66 -26.32 30.36 -6.75
CA GLU A 66 -25.29 29.35 -6.95
C GLU A 66 -24.27 29.47 -5.81
N THR A 67 -24.48 28.70 -4.75
CA THR A 67 -23.46 28.51 -3.74
C THR A 67 -22.65 27.26 -4.07
N GLU A 68 -21.36 27.38 -4.40
CA GLU A 68 -20.45 26.22 -4.43
C GLU A 68 -20.44 25.58 -3.04
N ARG A 69 -20.85 24.31 -2.94
CA ARG A 69 -20.84 23.59 -1.65
C ARG A 69 -19.97 22.35 -1.76
N SER A 70 -18.84 22.44 -1.08
CA SER A 70 -17.85 21.41 -0.76
C SER A 70 -17.23 20.67 -1.95
N GLU A 71 -15.90 20.80 -2.06
CA GLU A 71 -15.06 19.84 -2.77
C GLU A 71 -14.68 18.73 -1.80
N SER A 72 -15.00 17.49 -2.15
CA SER A 72 -14.56 16.30 -1.43
C SER A 72 -13.47 15.62 -2.25
N TYR A 73 -12.28 15.48 -1.66
CA TYR A 73 -11.19 14.75 -2.29
C TYR A 73 -11.27 13.29 -1.85
N THR A 74 -11.09 12.36 -2.79
CA THR A 74 -11.16 10.92 -2.50
C THR A 74 -9.93 10.19 -2.99
N ALA A 75 -9.47 9.17 -2.28
CA ALA A 75 -8.46 8.23 -2.76
C ALA A 75 -8.88 6.80 -2.46
N ARG A 76 -8.27 5.86 -3.17
CA ARG A 76 -8.50 4.44 -3.01
C ARG A 76 -7.20 3.74 -2.65
N CYS A 77 -7.27 2.83 -1.70
CA CYS A 77 -6.19 1.91 -1.38
C CYS A 77 -6.62 0.51 -1.79
N LEU A 78 -5.90 -0.05 -2.77
CA LEU A 78 -6.10 -1.42 -3.22
C LEU A 78 -5.32 -2.35 -2.30
N CYS A 79 -5.98 -3.35 -1.74
CA CYS A 79 -5.39 -4.35 -0.88
C CYS A 79 -5.17 -5.65 -1.68
N PHE A 80 -3.94 -6.15 -1.64
CA PHE A 80 -3.55 -7.37 -2.31
C PHE A 80 -3.07 -8.39 -1.28
N ALA A 81 -3.39 -9.66 -1.53
CA ALA A 81 -2.87 -10.78 -0.77
C ALA A 81 -1.98 -11.64 -1.69
N SER A 82 -0.92 -12.20 -1.11
CA SER A 82 -0.06 -13.17 -1.79
C SER A 82 0.38 -14.27 -0.84
N ASP A 83 0.47 -15.51 -1.32
CA ASP A 83 1.14 -16.63 -0.65
C ASP A 83 2.09 -17.33 -1.66
N ALA A 84 2.57 -18.53 -1.32
CA ALA A 84 3.44 -19.31 -2.20
C ALA A 84 2.80 -19.69 -3.56
N THR A 85 1.47 -19.80 -3.61
CA THR A 85 0.67 -20.28 -4.75
C THR A 85 -0.08 -19.16 -5.49
N HIS A 86 -0.59 -18.18 -4.77
CA HIS A 86 -1.42 -17.08 -5.24
C HIS A 86 -0.62 -15.79 -5.17
N LYS A 87 -0.39 -15.13 -6.31
CA LYS A 87 0.46 -13.93 -6.38
C LYS A 87 -0.34 -12.69 -6.73
N ASN A 88 -0.22 -11.66 -5.89
CA ASN A 88 -0.80 -10.33 -6.08
C ASN A 88 -2.30 -10.36 -6.41
N ILE A 89 -3.06 -11.19 -5.69
CA ILE A 89 -4.50 -11.23 -5.86
C ILE A 89 -5.10 -9.97 -5.26
N TRP A 90 -5.83 -9.21 -6.06
CA TRP A 90 -6.60 -8.09 -5.56
C TRP A 90 -7.80 -8.62 -4.76
N VAL A 91 -7.86 -8.27 -3.48
CA VAL A 91 -8.88 -8.79 -2.56
C VAL A 91 -9.91 -7.71 -2.20
N ASP A 92 -9.46 -6.47 -2.02
CA ASP A 92 -10.31 -5.44 -1.44
C ASP A 92 -9.87 -4.01 -1.83
N THR A 93 -10.75 -3.03 -1.65
CA THR A 93 -10.48 -1.60 -1.82
C THR A 93 -11.01 -0.79 -0.65
N VAL A 94 -10.14 -0.02 -0.01
CA VAL A 94 -10.47 0.95 1.03
C VAL A 94 -10.58 2.34 0.39
N GLU A 95 -11.68 3.05 0.61
CA GLU A 95 -11.85 4.43 0.13
C GLU A 95 -11.63 5.44 1.26
N PHE A 96 -10.98 6.55 0.92
CA PHE A 96 -10.75 7.69 1.82
C PHE A 96 -11.41 8.92 1.24
N SER A 97 -11.87 9.80 2.11
CA SER A 97 -12.33 11.13 1.76
C SER A 97 -11.71 12.17 2.69
N GLY A 98 -11.43 13.36 2.16
CA GLY A 98 -10.88 14.47 2.94
C GLY A 98 -11.12 15.82 2.27
N GLU A 99 -10.72 16.87 2.96
CA GLU A 99 -10.98 18.26 2.55
C GLU A 99 -9.98 18.78 1.52
N SER A 100 -8.85 18.09 1.30
CA SER A 100 -7.84 18.45 0.29
C SER A 100 -7.17 17.22 -0.32
N SER A 101 -6.62 17.36 -1.52
CA SER A 101 -5.87 16.29 -2.21
C SER A 101 -4.65 15.83 -1.42
N GLU A 102 -3.95 16.77 -0.78
CA GLU A 102 -2.75 16.51 0.01
C GLU A 102 -3.07 15.74 1.29
N SER A 103 -4.17 16.09 1.97
CA SER A 103 -4.65 15.37 3.16
C SER A 103 -4.96 13.92 2.82
N VAL A 104 -5.72 13.71 1.74
CA VAL A 104 -6.14 12.39 1.29
C VAL A 104 -4.94 11.55 0.81
N GLN A 105 -3.98 12.16 0.11
CA GLN A 105 -2.77 11.49 -0.32
C GLN A 105 -1.87 11.11 0.86
N SER A 106 -1.74 11.97 1.87
CA SER A 106 -1.00 11.69 3.09
C SER A 106 -1.58 10.47 3.82
N LEU A 107 -2.90 10.46 4.06
CA LEU A 107 -3.62 9.34 4.66
C LEU A 107 -3.42 8.05 3.86
N CYS A 108 -3.54 8.14 2.54
CA CYS A 108 -3.35 6.99 1.66
C CYS A 108 -1.91 6.46 1.70
N ASN A 109 -0.89 7.30 1.85
CA ASN A 109 0.50 6.84 1.92
C ASN A 109 0.88 6.30 3.31
N SER A 110 0.31 6.84 4.39
CA SER A 110 0.66 6.44 5.76
C SER A 110 -0.11 5.23 6.26
N ASP A 111 -1.41 5.13 5.92
CA ASP A 111 -2.33 4.25 6.63
C ASP A 111 -2.85 3.10 5.76
N CYS A 112 -2.72 3.19 4.43
CA CYS A 112 -3.20 2.19 3.47
C CYS A 112 -2.72 0.78 3.79
N GLN A 113 -1.43 0.60 4.13
CA GLN A 113 -0.88 -0.70 4.50
C GLN A 113 -1.53 -1.26 5.77
N LYS A 114 -1.58 -0.46 6.85
CA LYS A 114 -2.16 -0.88 8.13
C LYS A 114 -3.65 -1.21 8.02
N LEU A 115 -4.37 -0.47 7.19
CA LEU A 115 -5.79 -0.70 6.95
C LEU A 115 -6.03 -1.98 6.16
N CYS A 116 -5.22 -2.24 5.12
CA CYS A 116 -5.27 -3.51 4.40
C CYS A 116 -4.92 -4.69 5.32
N GLU A 117 -3.88 -4.56 6.15
CA GLU A 117 -3.53 -5.58 7.14
C GLU A 117 -4.67 -5.85 8.12
N GLY A 118 -5.33 -4.80 8.63
CA GLY A 118 -6.47 -4.95 9.52
C GLY A 118 -7.70 -5.60 8.85
N ARG A 119 -8.03 -5.20 7.61
CA ARG A 119 -9.19 -5.75 6.88
C ARG A 119 -8.97 -7.19 6.44
N LEU A 120 -7.74 -7.55 6.10
CA LEU A 120 -7.37 -8.89 5.63
C LEU A 120 -6.74 -9.76 6.73
N ALA A 121 -6.82 -9.37 7.99
CA ALA A 121 -6.21 -10.08 9.11
C ALA A 121 -6.66 -11.56 9.23
N ASN A 122 -7.89 -11.86 8.79
CA ASN A 122 -8.46 -13.20 8.79
C ASN A 122 -8.67 -13.76 7.37
N PHE A 123 -8.05 -13.14 6.35
CA PHE A 123 -8.19 -13.60 4.98
C PHE A 123 -7.44 -14.91 4.79
N THR A 124 -8.05 -15.84 4.06
CA THR A 124 -7.44 -17.09 3.60
C THR A 124 -7.81 -17.30 2.15
N PHE A 125 -6.88 -17.81 1.35
CA PHE A 125 -7.22 -18.26 0.00
C PHE A 125 -8.14 -19.48 0.07
N ALA A 126 -9.16 -19.52 -0.79
CA ALA A 126 -9.99 -20.70 -0.95
C ALA A 126 -9.20 -21.77 -1.70
N GLU A 127 -9.21 -23.00 -1.18
CA GLU A 127 -8.59 -24.19 -1.80
C GLU A 127 -9.34 -24.66 -3.06
#